data_AF-A0A7V0V827-F1
#
_entry.id   AF-A0A7V0V827-F1
#
_cell.length_a   1.000
_cell.length_b   1.000
_cell.length_c   1.000
_cell.angle_alpha   90.00
_cell.angle_beta   90.00
_cell.angle_gamma   90.00
#
_symmetry.space_group_name_H-M   'P 1'
#
loop_
_entity.id
_entity.type
_entity.pdbx_description
1 polymer ?
#
loop_
_entity_poly.entity_id
_entity_poly.type
_entity_poly.pdbx_seq_one_letter_code
_entity_poly.pdbx_strand_id
1 'polypeptide(L)' 'MAMRTASTFWNILYVVLVILVILALLQLLGVFALSAGLASFIYILAVVLLILAIIHWVGLI' A
#
# COMPACT_ATOMS: atom_id res chain seq x y z
N MET A 1 -14.07 9.34 -20.71
CA MET A 1 -13.11 8.21 -20.50
C MET A 1 -12.14 8.48 -19.35
N ALA A 2 -11.69 9.74 -19.13
CA ALA A 2 -10.77 10.13 -18.04
C ALA A 2 -11.24 9.78 -16.60
N MET A 3 -12.54 9.86 -16.32
CA MET A 3 -13.08 9.49 -15.00
C MET A 3 -12.94 7.99 -14.68
N ARG A 4 -12.98 7.11 -15.70
CA ARG A 4 -12.88 5.66 -15.50
C ARG A 4 -11.44 5.22 -15.23
N THR A 5 -10.48 5.91 -15.84
CA THR A 5 -9.04 5.69 -15.60
C THR A 5 -8.61 6.14 -14.22
N ALA A 6 -9.14 7.26 -13.72
CA ALA A 6 -8.87 7.73 -12.36
C ALA A 6 -9.36 6.72 -11.31
N SER A 7 -10.58 6.20 -11.43
CA SER A 7 -11.08 5.19 -10.47
C SER A 7 -10.31 3.87 -10.53
N THR A 8 -9.84 3.48 -11.73
CA THR A 8 -9.02 2.27 -11.91
C THR A 8 -7.65 2.43 -11.23
N PHE A 9 -7.02 3.59 -11.34
CA PHE A 9 -5.74 3.87 -10.69
C PHE A 9 -5.84 3.74 -9.16
N TRP A 10 -6.84 4.37 -8.54
CA TRP A 10 -7.04 4.28 -7.09
C TRP A 10 -7.36 2.87 -6.63
N ASN A 11 -8.17 2.11 -7.39
CA ASN A 11 -8.41 0.70 -7.10
C ASN A 11 -7.13 -0.14 -7.10
N ILE A 12 -6.25 0.06 -8.10
CA ILE A 12 -4.95 -0.64 -8.14
C ILE A 12 -4.11 -0.24 -6.90
N LEU A 13 -4.08 1.05 -6.56
CA LEU A 13 -3.32 1.55 -5.42
C LEU A 13 -3.81 0.94 -4.10
N TYR A 14 -5.13 0.82 -3.91
CA TYR A 14 -5.72 0.15 -2.75
C TYR A 14 -5.37 -1.33 -2.69
N VAL A 15 -5.40 -2.04 -3.83
CA VAL A 15 -5.01 -3.46 -3.88
C VAL A 15 -3.55 -3.64 -3.48
N VAL A 16 -2.64 -2.79 -3.99
CA VAL A 16 -1.22 -2.82 -3.62
C VAL A 16 -1.05 -2.55 -2.12
N LEU A 17 -1.77 -1.57 -1.57
CA LEU A 17 -1.73 -1.27 -0.14
C LEU A 17 -2.12 -2.48 0.71
N VAL A 18 -3.21 -3.16 0.34
CA VAL A 18 -3.68 -4.37 1.06
C VAL A 18 -2.63 -5.47 1.02
N ILE A 19 -2.00 -5.71 -0.13
CA ILE A 19 -0.93 -6.72 -0.26
C ILE A 19 0.24 -6.39 0.67
N LEU A 20 0.68 -5.12 0.71
CA LEU A 20 1.79 -4.71 1.59
C LEU A 20 1.46 -4.89 3.07
N VAL A 21 0.22 -4.59 3.47
CA VAL A 21 -0.25 -4.84 4.84
C VAL A 21 -0.24 -6.33 5.17
N ILE A 22 -0.72 -7.19 4.27
CA ILE A 22 -0.69 -8.65 4.47
C ILE A 22 0.75 -9.14 4.62
N LEU A 23 1.66 -8.70 3.75
CA LEU A 23 3.08 -9.07 3.84
C LEU A 23 3.69 -8.63 5.19
N ALA A 24 3.39 -7.42 5.64
CA ALA A 24 3.84 -6.94 6.95
C ALA A 24 3.28 -7.78 8.10
N LEU A 25 2.00 -8.16 8.06
CA LEU A 25 1.37 -9.01 9.08
C LEU A 25 1.97 -10.42 9.11
N LEU A 26 2.17 -11.04 7.94
CA LEU A 26 2.80 -12.36 7.84
C LEU A 26 4.24 -12.34 8.37
N GLN A 27 4.95 -11.22 8.18
CA GLN A 27 6.27 -11.01 8.75
C GLN A 27 6.22 -10.90 10.29
N LEU A 28 5.23 -10.20 10.86
CA LEU A 28 5.01 -10.12 12.31
C LEU A 28 4.71 -11.50 12.93
N LEU A 29 4.00 -12.35 12.19
CA LEU A 29 3.71 -13.73 12.57
C LEU A 29 4.91 -14.68 12.40
N GLY A 30 6.04 -14.19 11.89
CA GLY A 30 7.25 -15.00 11.66
C GLY A 30 7.12 -16.03 10.54
N VAL A 31 6.11 -15.90 9.68
CA VAL A 31 5.82 -16.85 8.58
C VAL A 31 6.93 -16.82 7.52
N PHE A 32 7.61 -15.68 7.37
CA PHE A 32 8.81 -15.56 6.56
C PHE A 32 9.73 -14.44 7.10
N ALA A 33 11.05 -14.64 6.99
CA ALA A 33 12.04 -13.65 7.39
C ALA A 33 12.60 -12.94 6.14
N LEU A 34 12.18 -11.70 5.93
CA LEU A 34 12.82 -10.82 4.94
C LEU A 34 14.13 -10.26 5.50
N SER A 35 15.08 -9.94 4.62
CA SER A 35 16.23 -9.14 5.03
C SER A 35 15.75 -7.80 5.61
N ALA A 36 16.49 -7.26 6.59
CA ALA A 36 16.12 -6.00 7.23
C ALA A 36 15.92 -4.84 6.23
N GLY A 37 16.68 -4.86 5.13
CA GLY A 37 16.53 -3.89 4.03
C GLY A 37 15.21 -4.03 3.27
N LEU A 38 14.79 -5.25 2.93
CA LEU A 38 13.51 -5.50 2.25
C LEU A 38 12.31 -5.16 3.13
N ALA A 39 12.37 -5.51 4.41
CA ALA A 39 11.32 -5.16 5.37
C ALA A 39 11.16 -3.65 5.50
N SER A 40 12.28 -2.92 5.60
CA SER A 40 12.28 -1.45 5.68
C SER A 40 11.72 -0.81 4.41
N PHE A 41 12.07 -1.34 3.23
CA PHE A 41 11.54 -0.87 1.96
C PHE A 41 10.01 -1.04 1.85
N ILE A 42 9.49 -2.22 2.19
CA ILE A 42 8.05 -2.51 2.21
C ILE A 42 7.32 -1.57 3.18
N TYR A 43 7.90 -1.35 4.36
CA TYR A 43 7.31 -0.46 5.36
C TYR A 43 7.21 0.99 4.86
N ILE A 44 8.29 1.54 4.30
CA ILE A 44 8.29 2.90 3.73
C ILE A 44 7.24 3.01 2.62
N LEU A 45 7.20 2.03 1.71
CA LEU A 45 6.24 2.02 0.60
C LEU A 45 4.79 1.98 1.12
N ALA A 46 4.50 1.15 2.12
CA ALA A 46 3.17 1.07 2.72
C ALA A 46 2.73 2.40 3.35
N VAL A 47 3.64 3.09 4.05
CA VAL A 47 3.36 4.41 4.65
C VAL A 47 3.05 5.45 3.57
N VAL A 48 3.84 5.52 2.50
CA VAL A 48 3.61 6.48 1.40
C VAL A 48 2.24 6.24 0.75
N LEU A 49 1.93 4.98 0.43
CA LEU A 49 0.66 4.64 -0.19
C LEU A 49 -0.53 4.87 0.76
N LEU A 50 -0.35 4.67 2.07
CA LEU A 50 -1.37 4.97 3.07
C LEU A 50 -1.66 6.47 3.13
N ILE A 51 -0.63 7.32 3.09
CA ILE A 51 -0.79 8.78 3.05
C ILE A 51 -1.56 9.18 1.79
N LEU A 52 -1.18 8.67 0.61
CA LEU A 52 -1.88 8.93 -0.64
C LEU A 52 -3.35 8.48 -0.59
N ALA A 53 -3.61 7.30 -0.03
CA ALA A 53 -4.95 6.78 0.19
C ALA A 53 -5.79 7.70 1.09
N ILE A 54 -5.22 8.19 2.19
CA ILE A 54 -5.89 9.12 3.12
C ILE A 54 -6.21 10.44 2.42
N ILE A 55 -5.26 11.02 1.68
CA ILE A 55 -5.47 12.29 0.96
C ILE A 55 -6.63 12.15 -0.05
N HIS A 56 -6.66 11.06 -0.82
CA HIS A 56 -7.77 10.76 -1.72
C HIS A 56 -9.09 10.54 -0.96
N TRP A 57 -9.07 9.88 0.20
CA TRP A 57 -10.27 9.61 0.99
C TRP A 57 -10.89 10.87 1.60
N VAL A 58 -10.06 11.85 1.99
CA VAL A 58 -10.50 13.17 2.48
C VAL A 58 -11.02 14.05 1.33
N GLY A 59 -10.94 13.59 0.08
CA GLY A 59 -11.42 14.34 -1.09
C GLY A 59 -10.54 15.51 -1.49
N LEU A 60 -9.26 15.47 -1.09
CA LEU A 60 -8.28 16.50 -1.46
C LEU A 60 -7.76 16.34 -2.89
N ILE A 61 -8.04 15.22 -3.56
CA ILE A 61 -7.70 14.87 -4.95
C ILE A 61 -8.80 13.98 -5.51
#